data_AF-A0A2V8L1U2-F1
#
_entry.id   AF-A0A2V8L1U2-F1
#
_cell.length_a   1.000
_cell.length_b   1.000
_cell.length_c   1.000
_cell.angle_alpha   90.00
_cell.angle_beta   90.00
_cell.angle_gamma   90.00
#
_symmetry.space_group_name_H-M   'P 1'
#
loop_
_entity.id
_entity.type
_entity.pdbx_description
1 polymer ?
#
loop_
_entity_poly.entity_id
_entity_poly.type
_entity_poly.pdbx_seq_one_letter_code
_entity_poly.pdbx_strand_id
1 'polypeptide(L)'
;MGWFNVYGSFRQIIQDLIAPSLEAIQGKLEAINARVDALNVKLDARIDGLDAKIDGQNTRIDVLDTKIDVLDIKIESMRSSLDAKIESLRAEVHGLRGEFQELRLDVRQKWEQSLEVHERLAAVEAKLEIR
;
A
#
# COMPACT_ATOMS: atom_id res chain seq x y z
N MET A 1 19.37 -83.91 -43.87
CA MET A 1 18.65 -83.85 -42.58
C MET A 1 19.13 -82.76 -41.61
N GLY A 2 20.38 -82.27 -41.67
CA GLY A 2 20.88 -81.26 -40.73
C GLY A 2 20.17 -79.89 -40.73
N TRP A 3 19.70 -79.42 -41.90
CA TRP A 3 19.01 -78.13 -42.03
C TRP A 3 17.69 -78.04 -41.25
N PHE A 4 16.92 -79.13 -41.16
CA PHE A 4 15.69 -79.18 -40.37
C PHE A 4 15.96 -79.03 -38.86
N ASN A 5 17.09 -79.55 -38.38
CA ASN A 5 17.51 -79.46 -36.99
C ASN A 5 17.95 -78.03 -36.63
N VAL A 6 18.67 -77.38 -37.54
CA VAL A 6 19.07 -75.96 -37.41
C VAL A 6 17.83 -75.06 -37.31
N TYR A 7 16.84 -75.23 -38.19
CA TYR A 7 15.58 -74.48 -38.12
C TYR A 7 14.81 -74.69 -36.81
N GLY A 8 14.78 -75.93 -36.30
CA GLY A 8 14.17 -76.25 -35.01
C GLY A 8 14.86 -75.54 -33.85
N SER A 9 16.20 -75.56 -33.79
CA SER A 9 16.97 -74.86 -32.76
C SER A 9 16.79 -73.34 -32.82
N PHE A 10 16.79 -72.72 -34.00
CA PHE A 10 16.52 -71.30 -34.15
C PHE A 10 15.10 -70.92 -33.71
N ARG A 11 14.10 -71.73 -34.07
CA ARG A 11 12.71 -71.54 -33.63
C ARG A 11 12.59 -71.62 -32.10
N GLN A 12 13.26 -72.59 -31.49
CA GLN A 12 13.29 -72.77 -30.04
C GLN A 12 13.89 -71.55 -29.33
N ILE A 13 15.01 -71.00 -29.82
CA ILE A 13 15.62 -69.78 -29.28
C ILE A 13 14.65 -68.58 -29.37
N ILE A 14 13.95 -68.44 -30.50
CA ILE A 14 12.97 -67.38 -30.67
C ILE A 14 11.83 -67.52 -29.65
N GLN A 15 11.31 -68.74 -29.46
CA GLN A 15 10.19 -69.00 -28.55
C GLN A 15 10.57 -68.89 -27.07
N ASP A 16 11.73 -69.41 -26.68
CA ASP A 16 12.10 -69.55 -25.26
C ASP A 16 12.78 -68.30 -24.69
N LEU A 17 13.45 -67.51 -25.54
CA LEU A 17 14.22 -66.33 -25.10
C LEU A 17 13.66 -65.03 -25.66
N ILE A 18 13.37 -64.97 -26.97
CA ILE A 18 13.07 -63.69 -27.64
C ILE A 18 11.61 -63.29 -27.43
N ALA A 19 10.65 -64.20 -27.61
CA ALA A 19 9.23 -63.92 -27.41
C ALA A 19 8.91 -63.40 -25.99
N PRO A 20 9.32 -64.09 -24.90
CA PRO A 20 9.01 -63.62 -23.54
C PRO A 20 9.75 -62.32 -23.17
N SER A 21 10.95 -62.08 -23.70
CA SER A 21 11.65 -60.81 -23.47
C SER A 21 10.98 -59.64 -24.19
N LEU A 22 10.44 -59.86 -25.39
CA LEU A 22 9.68 -58.85 -26.12
C LEU A 22 8.36 -58.51 -25.41
N GLU A 23 7.62 -59.52 -24.94
CA GLU A 23 6.40 -59.33 -24.14
C GLU A 23 6.70 -58.56 -22.85
N ALA A 24 7.80 -58.89 -22.16
CA ALA A 24 8.22 -58.17 -20.96
C ALA A 24 8.59 -56.70 -21.24
N ILE A 25 9.22 -56.42 -22.39
CA ILE A 25 9.52 -55.05 -22.82
C ILE A 25 8.24 -54.29 -23.15
N GLN A 26 7.29 -54.91 -23.86
CA GLN A 26 5.98 -54.31 -24.16
C GLN A 26 5.23 -53.94 -22.88
N GLY A 27 5.16 -54.84 -21.90
CA GLY A 27 4.53 -54.55 -20.61
C GLY A 27 5.22 -53.43 -19.83
N LYS A 28 6.56 -53.35 -19.88
CA LYS A 28 7.30 -52.22 -19.29
C LYS A 28 7.02 -50.91 -20.01
N LEU A 29 6.89 -50.92 -21.33
CA LEU A 29 6.58 -49.73 -22.12
C LEU A 29 5.17 -49.21 -21.82
N GLU A 30 4.18 -50.11 -21.72
CA GLU A 30 2.82 -49.76 -21.30
C GLU A 30 2.79 -49.16 -19.89
N ALA A 31 3.53 -49.76 -18.95
CA ALA A 31 3.63 -49.23 -17.58
C ALA A 31 4.31 -47.84 -17.54
N ILE A 32 5.33 -47.61 -18.37
CA ILE A 32 5.97 -46.30 -18.50
C ILE A 32 5.01 -45.28 -19.09
N ASN A 33 4.29 -45.62 -20.16
CA ASN A 33 3.30 -44.72 -20.77
C ASN A 33 2.21 -44.32 -19.77
N ALA A 34 1.65 -45.28 -19.04
CA ALA A 34 0.66 -45.00 -18.00
C ALA A 34 1.21 -44.08 -16.89
N ARG A 35 2.48 -44.26 -16.51
CA ARG A 35 3.13 -43.39 -15.52
C ARG A 35 3.38 -41.98 -16.06
N VAL A 36 3.73 -41.84 -17.34
CA VAL A 36 3.91 -40.55 -18.01
C VAL A 36 2.57 -39.82 -18.09
N ASP A 37 1.50 -40.49 -18.50
CA ASP A 37 0.16 -39.91 -18.55
C ASP A 37 -0.31 -39.43 -17.17
N ALA A 38 -0.10 -40.24 -16.13
CA ALA A 38 -0.42 -39.85 -14.76
C ALA A 38 0.42 -38.64 -14.27
N LEU A 39 1.68 -38.55 -14.68
CA LEU A 39 2.53 -37.40 -14.37
C LEU A 39 2.07 -36.13 -15.10
N ASN A 40 1.67 -36.24 -16.38
CA ASN A 40 1.15 -35.12 -17.16
C ASN A 40 -0.12 -34.56 -16.51
N VAL A 41 -1.10 -35.42 -16.20
CA VAL A 41 -2.35 -35.00 -15.51
C VAL A 41 -2.06 -34.32 -14.17
N LYS A 42 -1.11 -34.86 -13.39
CA LYS A 42 -0.73 -34.27 -12.10
C LYS A 42 -0.02 -32.91 -12.29
N LEU A 43 0.77 -32.76 -13.34
CA LEU A 43 1.47 -31.52 -13.62
C LEU A 43 0.50 -30.44 -14.08
N ASP A 44 -0.42 -30.76 -14.99
CA ASP A 44 -1.47 -29.86 -15.47
C ASP A 44 -2.30 -29.35 -14.30
N ALA A 45 -2.81 -30.25 -13.44
CA ALA A 45 -3.57 -29.86 -12.27
C ALA A 45 -2.79 -28.97 -11.28
N ARG A 46 -1.46 -29.13 -11.19
CA ARG A 46 -0.62 -28.26 -10.36
C ARG A 46 -0.40 -26.90 -11.01
N ILE A 47 -0.25 -26.84 -12.33
CA ILE A 47 -0.11 -25.60 -13.08
C ILE A 47 -1.41 -24.80 -12.96
N ASP A 48 -2.56 -25.41 -13.24
CA ASP A 48 -3.87 -24.76 -13.09
C ASP A 48 -4.10 -24.21 -11.67
N GLY A 49 -3.69 -24.98 -10.65
CA GLY A 49 -3.79 -24.56 -9.26
C GLY A 49 -2.84 -23.40 -8.89
N LEU A 50 -1.67 -23.32 -9.54
CA LEU A 50 -0.75 -22.19 -9.38
C LEU A 50 -1.27 -20.96 -10.10
N ASP A 51 -1.79 -21.09 -11.32
CA ASP A 51 -2.37 -20.00 -12.09
C ASP A 51 -3.55 -19.37 -11.34
N ALA A 52 -4.48 -20.19 -10.83
CA ALA A 52 -5.60 -19.70 -10.02
C ALA A 52 -5.13 -18.97 -8.74
N LYS A 53 -4.03 -19.42 -8.13
CA LYS A 53 -3.45 -18.75 -6.95
C LYS A 53 -2.81 -17.41 -7.33
N ILE A 54 -2.11 -17.35 -8.46
CA ILE A 54 -1.49 -16.12 -8.99
C ILE A 54 -2.58 -15.11 -9.33
N ASP A 55 -3.65 -15.51 -10.02
CA ASP A 55 -4.79 -14.62 -10.33
C ASP A 55 -5.46 -14.07 -9.07
N GLY A 56 -5.64 -14.94 -8.07
CA GLY A 56 -6.15 -14.53 -6.76
C GLY A 56 -5.21 -13.56 -6.03
N GLN A 57 -3.89 -13.68 -6.21
CA GLN A 57 -2.91 -12.73 -5.67
C GLN A 57 -2.92 -11.41 -6.43
N ASN A 58 -2.99 -11.42 -7.76
CA ASN A 58 -3.08 -10.21 -8.59
C ASN A 58 -4.33 -9.40 -8.22
N THR A 59 -5.48 -10.05 -8.11
CA THR A 59 -6.73 -9.39 -7.67
C THR A 59 -6.58 -8.73 -6.30
N ARG A 60 -5.85 -9.36 -5.37
CA ARG A 60 -5.60 -8.78 -4.04
C ARG A 60 -4.67 -7.56 -4.11
N ILE A 61 -3.68 -7.59 -5.00
CA ILE A 61 -2.77 -6.47 -5.25
C ILE A 61 -3.55 -5.29 -5.82
N ASP A 62 -4.38 -5.49 -6.85
CA ASP A 62 -5.20 -4.43 -7.44
C ASP A 62 -6.11 -3.74 -6.41
N VAL A 63 -6.70 -4.53 -5.50
CA VAL A 63 -7.53 -4.00 -4.39
C VAL A 63 -6.69 -3.21 -3.39
N LEU A 64 -5.46 -3.63 -3.12
CA LEU A 64 -4.54 -2.90 -2.23
C LEU A 64 -4.10 -1.58 -2.86
N ASP A 65 -3.76 -1.58 -4.15
CA ASP A 65 -3.37 -0.37 -4.89
C ASP A 65 -4.51 0.65 -4.87
N THR A 66 -5.74 0.22 -5.15
CA THR A 66 -6.93 1.08 -5.06
C THR A 66 -7.11 1.67 -3.64
N LYS A 67 -6.84 0.89 -2.59
CA LYS A 67 -6.93 1.38 -1.21
C LYS A 67 -5.85 2.39 -0.89
N ILE A 68 -4.64 2.21 -1.42
CA ILE A 68 -3.52 3.15 -1.26
C ILE A 68 -3.88 4.48 -1.93
N ASP A 69 -4.39 4.47 -3.16
CA ASP A 69 -4.81 5.69 -3.86
C ASP A 69 -5.88 6.48 -3.07
N VAL A 70 -6.86 5.77 -2.49
CA VAL A 70 -7.90 6.39 -1.64
C VAL A 70 -7.29 6.99 -0.36
N LEU A 71 -6.29 6.33 0.24
CA LEU A 71 -5.61 6.85 1.42
C LEU A 71 -4.80 8.10 1.08
N ASP A 72 -4.10 8.13 -0.05
CA ASP A 72 -3.34 9.29 -0.50
C ASP A 72 -4.25 10.51 -0.72
N ILE A 73 -5.41 10.33 -1.35
CA ILE A 73 -6.41 11.40 -1.51
C ILE A 73 -6.90 11.91 -0.15
N LYS A 74 -7.16 11.01 0.80
CA LYS A 74 -7.60 11.40 2.15
C LYS A 74 -6.53 12.18 2.91
N ILE A 75 -5.27 11.75 2.81
CA ILE A 75 -4.14 12.43 3.44
C ILE A 75 -3.98 13.84 2.86
N GLU A 76 -4.06 13.99 1.54
CA GLU A 76 -3.93 15.31 0.89
C GLU A 76 -5.10 16.24 1.26
N SER A 77 -6.32 15.71 1.32
CA SER A 77 -7.49 16.48 1.78
C SER A 77 -7.35 16.93 3.25
N MET A 78 -6.87 16.04 4.13
CA MET A 78 -6.60 16.38 5.53
C MET A 78 -5.52 17.45 5.66
N ARG A 79 -4.44 17.34 4.88
CA ARG A 79 -3.36 18.33 4.85
C ARG A 79 -3.87 19.69 4.42
N SER A 80 -4.59 19.76 3.30
CA SER A 80 -5.20 21.00 2.79
C SER A 80 -6.16 21.63 3.82
N SER A 81 -6.96 20.81 4.50
CA SER A 81 -7.87 21.29 5.55
C SER A 81 -7.12 21.87 6.76
N LEU A 82 -6.03 21.22 7.18
CA LEU A 82 -5.19 21.71 8.28
C LEU A 82 -4.46 22.99 7.92
N ASP A 83 -3.89 23.07 6.72
CA ASP A 83 -3.22 24.29 6.24
C ASP A 83 -4.19 25.47 6.22
N ALA A 84 -5.41 25.28 5.70
CA ALA A 84 -6.45 26.32 5.71
C ALA A 84 -6.83 26.78 7.13
N LYS A 85 -6.96 25.83 8.09
CA LYS A 85 -7.22 26.17 9.50
C LYS A 85 -6.07 26.93 10.14
N ILE A 86 -4.82 26.55 9.84
CA ILE A 86 -3.63 27.23 10.34
C ILE A 86 -3.58 28.67 9.81
N GLU A 87 -3.86 28.88 8.52
CA GLU A 87 -3.89 30.23 7.94
C GLU A 87 -5.02 31.09 8.54
N SER A 88 -6.21 30.53 8.77
CA SER A 88 -7.30 31.22 9.48
C SER A 88 -6.88 31.66 10.88
N LEU A 89 -6.31 30.73 11.67
CA LEU A 89 -5.85 31.03 13.02
C LEU A 89 -4.72 32.07 13.04
N ARG A 90 -3.80 32.02 12.06
CA ARG A 90 -2.76 33.05 11.91
C ARG A 90 -3.38 34.42 11.67
N ALA A 91 -4.34 34.51 10.76
CA ALA A 91 -5.04 35.76 10.47
C ALA A 91 -5.78 36.31 11.70
N GLU A 92 -6.52 35.46 12.43
CA GLU A 92 -7.20 35.83 13.67
C GLU A 92 -6.22 36.34 14.73
N VAL A 93 -5.10 35.65 14.95
CA VAL A 93 -4.06 36.08 15.91
C VAL A 93 -3.42 37.41 15.47
N HIS A 94 -3.18 37.61 14.18
CA HIS A 94 -2.70 38.88 13.65
C HIS A 94 -3.69 40.03 13.88
N GLY A 95 -4.98 39.79 13.63
CA GLY A 95 -6.05 40.75 13.91
C GLY A 95 -6.12 41.15 15.37
N LEU A 96 -6.20 40.16 16.28
CA LEU A 96 -6.21 40.38 17.73
C LEU A 96 -4.97 41.15 18.21
N ARG A 97 -3.79 40.86 17.64
CA ARG A 97 -2.57 41.60 17.96
C ARG A 97 -2.66 43.06 17.55
N GLY A 98 -3.27 43.35 16.40
CA GLY A 98 -3.54 44.70 15.93
C GLY A 98 -4.48 45.46 16.87
N GLU A 99 -5.65 44.89 17.15
CA GLU A 99 -6.63 45.45 18.09
C GLU A 99 -6.02 45.73 19.47
N PHE A 100 -5.19 44.81 19.98
CA PHE A 100 -4.49 44.99 21.24
C PHE A 100 -3.49 46.16 21.20
N GLN A 101 -2.76 46.38 20.09
CA GLN A 101 -1.89 47.55 19.98
C GLN A 101 -2.68 48.86 19.93
N GLU A 102 -3.80 48.89 19.21
CA GLU A 102 -4.68 50.06 19.16
C GLU A 102 -5.22 50.41 20.55
N LEU A 103 -5.77 49.41 21.25
CA LEU A 103 -6.26 49.59 22.62
C LEU A 103 -5.14 50.09 23.56
N ARG A 104 -3.93 49.54 23.44
CA ARG A 104 -2.78 49.97 24.24
C ARG A 104 -2.41 51.44 23.99
N LEU A 105 -2.50 51.89 22.73
CA LEU A 105 -2.25 53.30 22.38
C LEU A 105 -3.34 54.22 22.91
N ASP A 106 -4.62 53.83 22.78
CA ASP A 106 -5.75 54.62 23.31
C ASP A 106 -5.66 54.75 24.84
N VAL A 107 -5.41 53.66 25.55
CA VAL A 107 -5.21 53.68 27.02
C VAL A 107 -4.07 54.61 27.42
N ARG A 108 -2.95 54.59 26.69
CA ARG A 108 -1.82 55.51 26.94
C ARG A 108 -2.23 56.97 26.72
N GLN A 109 -2.90 57.25 25.60
CA GLN A 109 -3.35 58.60 25.28
C GLN A 109 -4.32 59.13 26.35
N LYS A 110 -5.27 58.31 26.79
CA LYS A 110 -6.20 58.65 27.88
C LYS A 110 -5.46 58.94 29.19
N TRP A 111 -4.43 58.17 29.50
CA TRP A 111 -3.59 58.41 30.68
C TRP A 111 -2.88 59.76 30.60
N GLU A 112 -2.24 60.07 29.47
CA GLU A 112 -1.55 61.35 29.24
C GLU A 112 -2.52 62.53 29.33
N GLN A 113 -3.72 62.42 28.74
CA GLN A 113 -4.77 63.43 28.85
C GLN A 113 -5.19 63.65 30.31
N SER A 114 -5.38 62.58 31.08
CA SER A 114 -5.75 62.69 32.50
C SER A 114 -4.66 63.38 33.32
N LEU A 115 -3.39 63.07 33.04
CA LEU A 115 -2.24 63.70 33.71
C LEU A 115 -2.20 65.21 33.42
N GLU A 116 -2.38 65.61 32.15
CA GLU A 116 -2.43 67.02 31.77
C GLU A 116 -3.58 67.76 32.48
N VAL A 117 -4.76 67.13 32.57
CA VAL A 117 -5.90 67.71 33.30
C VAL A 117 -5.58 67.88 34.79
N HIS A 118 -4.94 66.88 35.43
CA HIS A 118 -4.52 66.99 36.83
C HIS A 118 -3.51 68.12 37.06
N GLU A 119 -2.51 68.27 36.19
CA GLU A 119 -1.53 69.35 36.28
C GLU A 119 -2.18 70.73 36.12
N ARG A 120 -3.10 70.87 35.15
CA ARG A 120 -3.85 72.11 34.93
C ARG A 120 -4.75 72.44 36.13
N LEU A 121 -5.38 71.44 36.75
CA LEU A 121 -6.21 71.63 37.93
C LEU A 121 -5.36 72.12 39.11
N ALA A 122 -4.24 71.46 39.40
CA ALA A 122 -3.31 71.87 40.47
C ALA A 122 -2.80 73.30 40.27
N ALA A 123 -2.50 73.70 39.02
CA ALA A 123 -2.09 75.06 38.70
C ALA A 123 -3.20 76.11 38.89
N VAL A 124 -4.47 75.75 38.69
CA VAL A 124 -5.62 76.63 38.95
C VAL A 124 -5.87 76.74 40.46
N GLU A 125 -5.82 75.63 41.19
CA GLU A 125 -5.98 75.59 42.66
C GLU A 125 -4.91 76.46 43.34
N ALA A 126 -3.65 76.33 42.97
CA ALA A 126 -2.57 77.17 43.51
C ALA A 126 -2.78 78.67 43.25
N LYS A 127 -3.36 79.05 42.09
CA LYS A 127 -3.67 80.46 41.78
C LYS A 127 -4.84 81.01 42.61
N LEU A 128 -5.77 80.16 43.03
CA LEU A 128 -6.90 80.55 43.88
C LEU A 128 -6.46 80.75 45.34
N GLU A 129 -5.53 79.95 45.86
CA GLU A 129 -5.04 80.07 47.24
C GLU A 129 -4.19 81.33 47.49
N ILE A 130 -3.56 81.91 46.45
CA ILE A 130 -2.71 83.11 46.54
C ILE A 130 -3.54 84.41 46.54
N ARG A 131 -4.84 84.35 46.24
CA ARG A 131 -5.72 85.51 46.02
C ARG A 131 -6.62 85.81 47.21
#